data_AF-A0A957ACN7-F1
#
_entry.id   AF-A0A957ACN7-F1
#
_cell.length_a   1.000
_cell.length_b   1.000
_cell.length_c   1.000
_cell.angle_alpha   90.00
_cell.angle_beta   90.00
_cell.angle_gamma   90.00
#
_symmetry.space_group_name_H-M   'P 1'
#
loop_
_entity.id
_entity.type
_entity.pdbx_description
1 polymer ?
#
loop_
_entity_poly.entity_id
_entity_poly.type
_entity_poly.pdbx_seq_one_letter_code
_entity_poly.pdbx_strand_id
1 'polypeptide(L)'
;MPLVAKSLEPLMAFLPARGEDDRALVTSGTRASPDWQAVEIAIGKLDAALFDIYQRAMTSARLLGSTTDVGEPDAIASEIESACRRLEELRLRLSNLVGRGNDEQIVWIGRERDGTASLNVAPLDVGPMLAEHLFGER
;
A
#
# COMPACT_ATOMS: atom_id res chain seq x y z
N MET A 1 10.83 9.67 -3.54
CA MET A 1 10.95 8.53 -2.60
C MET A 1 10.91 8.86 -1.10
N PRO A 2 11.27 10.05 -0.56
CA PRO A 2 11.34 10.25 0.89
C PRO A 2 9.96 10.29 1.59
N LEU A 3 8.89 10.62 0.86
CA LEU A 3 7.53 10.70 1.43
C LEU A 3 7.00 9.31 1.83
N VAL A 4 7.22 8.29 0.99
CA VAL A 4 6.76 6.91 1.23
C VAL A 4 7.50 6.29 2.43
N ALA A 5 8.81 6.48 2.51
CA ALA A 5 9.59 6.00 3.65
C ALA A 5 9.12 6.66 4.97
N LYS A 6 8.89 7.98 4.95
CA LYS A 6 8.38 8.72 6.12
C LYS A 6 6.97 8.32 6.53
N SER A 7 6.11 7.92 5.60
CA SER A 7 4.75 7.49 5.95
C SER A 7 4.71 6.16 6.72
N LEU A 8 5.76 5.35 6.64
CA LEU A 8 5.87 4.07 7.35
C LEU A 8 6.68 4.17 8.65
N GLU A 9 7.37 5.29 8.88
CA GLU A 9 8.18 5.52 10.08
C GLU A 9 7.42 5.30 11.41
N PRO A 10 6.13 5.70 11.57
CA PRO A 10 5.40 5.45 12.81
C PRO A 10 5.22 3.97 13.16
N LEU A 11 5.32 3.05 12.18
CA LEU A 11 5.20 1.61 12.43
C LEU A 11 6.35 1.08 13.30
N MET A 12 7.48 1.78 13.35
CA MET A 12 8.64 1.40 14.16
C MET A 12 8.33 1.35 15.65
N ALA A 13 7.33 2.10 16.13
CA ALA A 13 6.91 2.12 17.54
C ALA A 13 6.35 0.76 18.01
N PHE A 14 5.91 -0.09 17.09
CA PHE A 14 5.30 -1.39 17.38
C PHE A 14 6.28 -2.55 17.26
N LEU A 15 7.46 -2.33 16.70
CA LEU A 15 8.45 -3.38 16.54
C LEU A 15 9.24 -3.57 17.84
N PRO A 16 9.45 -4.83 18.28
CA PRO A 16 10.24 -5.09 19.47
C PRO A 16 11.73 -4.78 19.23
N ALA A 17 12.51 -4.88 20.31
CA ALA A 17 13.94 -4.64 20.27
C ALA A 17 14.62 -5.62 19.28
N ARG A 18 15.66 -5.14 18.59
CA ARG A 18 16.42 -5.96 17.64
C ARG A 18 16.94 -7.22 18.34
N GLY A 19 16.66 -8.38 17.75
CA GLY A 19 17.14 -9.69 18.20
C GLY A 19 16.14 -10.52 19.00
N GLU A 20 14.98 -9.99 19.38
CA GLU A 20 13.89 -10.78 19.99
C GLU A 20 12.93 -11.32 18.93
N ASP A 21 12.35 -10.43 18.13
CA ASP A 21 11.51 -10.73 16.97
C ASP A 21 11.63 -9.54 16.00
N ASP A 22 11.63 -9.77 14.70
CA ASP A 22 11.64 -8.70 13.69
C ASP A 22 10.21 -8.38 13.19
N ARG A 23 9.18 -8.95 13.83
CA ARG A 23 7.79 -8.80 13.43
C ARG A 23 6.88 -8.50 14.62
N ALA A 24 5.79 -7.79 14.34
CA ALA A 24 4.72 -7.53 15.31
C ALA A 24 3.35 -7.69 14.64
N LEU A 25 2.47 -8.51 15.21
CA LEU A 25 1.10 -8.68 14.71
C LEU A 25 0.27 -7.41 14.92
N VAL A 26 -0.49 -7.01 13.90
CA VAL A 26 -1.45 -5.90 13.98
C VAL A 26 -2.81 -6.47 14.38
N THR A 27 -3.16 -6.29 15.64
CA THR A 27 -4.43 -6.77 16.21
C THR A 27 -5.45 -5.63 16.32
N SER A 28 -6.68 -5.95 16.70
CA SER A 28 -7.68 -4.95 17.06
C SER A 28 -7.21 -4.05 18.22
N GLY A 29 -6.47 -4.62 19.18
CA GLY A 29 -5.85 -3.86 20.27
C GLY A 29 -4.77 -2.89 19.78
N THR A 30 -3.94 -3.32 18.83
CA THR A 30 -2.95 -2.45 18.17
C THR A 30 -3.66 -1.27 17.50
N ARG A 31 -4.72 -1.52 16.72
CA ARG A 31 -5.47 -0.50 15.99
C ARG A 31 -6.24 0.47 16.89
N ALA A 32 -6.63 0.03 18.08
CA ALA A 32 -7.29 0.88 19.07
C ALA A 32 -6.32 1.74 19.89
N SER A 33 -5.00 1.52 19.75
CA SER A 33 -3.99 2.25 20.51
C SER A 33 -3.79 3.68 20.01
N PRO A 34 -3.43 4.64 20.90
CA PRO A 34 -3.10 6.01 20.49
C PRO A 34 -1.93 6.08 19.49
N ASP A 35 -0.95 5.19 19.60
CA ASP A 35 0.20 5.17 18.70
C ASP A 35 -0.21 4.81 17.26
N TRP A 36 -1.29 4.05 17.08
CA TRP A 36 -1.80 3.70 15.76
C TRP A 36 -2.39 4.90 15.03
N GLN A 37 -2.90 5.88 15.78
CA GLN A 37 -3.37 7.14 15.20
C GLN A 37 -2.27 7.86 14.41
N ALA A 38 -1.01 7.76 14.86
CA ALA A 38 0.13 8.34 14.13
C ALA A 38 0.35 7.65 12.77
N VAL A 39 0.16 6.33 12.70
CA VAL A 39 0.18 5.54 11.46
C VAL A 39 -0.95 6.00 10.54
N GLU A 40 -2.18 6.09 11.03
CA GLU A 40 -3.34 6.55 10.25
C GLU A 40 -3.13 7.95 9.67
N ILE A 41 -2.59 8.89 10.46
CA ILE A 41 -2.29 10.24 10.00
C ILE A 41 -1.22 10.24 8.91
N ALA A 42 -0.12 9.50 9.12
CA ALA A 42 0.99 9.46 8.17
C ALA A 42 0.56 8.86 6.83
N ILE A 43 -0.25 7.81 6.88
CA ILE A 43 -0.83 7.13 5.72
C ILE A 43 -1.88 8.00 5.04
N GLY A 44 -2.73 8.70 5.79
CA GLY A 44 -3.69 9.66 5.23
C GLY A 44 -3.00 10.80 4.46
N LYS A 45 -1.85 11.27 4.93
CA LYS A 45 -1.02 12.24 4.18
C LYS A 45 -0.46 11.65 2.89
N LEU A 46 -0.01 10.39 2.92
CA LEU A 46 0.45 9.69 1.72
C LEU A 46 -0.71 9.53 0.73
N ASP A 47 -1.89 9.08 1.18
CA ASP A 47 -3.07 8.90 0.34
C ASP A 47 -3.49 10.21 -0.35
N ALA A 48 -3.51 11.32 0.41
CA ALA A 48 -3.81 12.64 -0.14
C ALA A 48 -2.79 13.07 -1.21
N ALA A 49 -1.49 12.83 -0.98
CA ALA A 49 -0.45 13.13 -1.95
C ALA A 49 -0.56 12.27 -3.22
N LEU A 50 -0.87 10.98 -3.06
CA LEU A 50 -1.12 10.07 -4.18
C LEU A 50 -2.37 10.49 -4.97
N PHE A 51 -3.42 10.97 -4.29
CA PHE A 51 -4.62 11.48 -4.96
C PHE A 51 -4.36 12.75 -5.77
N ASP A 52 -3.54 13.68 -5.26
CA ASP A 52 -3.13 14.87 -6.02
C ASP A 52 -2.35 14.47 -7.29
N ILE A 53 -1.44 13.50 -7.18
CA ILE A 53 -0.73 12.94 -8.35
C ILE A 53 -1.71 12.33 -9.35
N TYR A 54 -2.67 11.52 -8.88
CA TYR A 54 -3.71 10.93 -9.72
C TYR A 54 -4.51 12.01 -10.48
N GLN A 55 -4.95 13.06 -9.79
CA GLN A 55 -5.73 14.15 -10.39
C GLN A 55 -4.93 14.87 -11.49
N ARG A 56 -3.66 15.16 -11.23
CA ARG A 56 -2.76 15.82 -12.19
C ARG A 56 -2.49 14.93 -13.40
N ALA A 57 -2.20 13.64 -13.17
CA ALA A 57 -1.95 12.68 -14.23
C ALA A 57 -3.18 12.50 -15.14
N MET A 58 -4.38 12.34 -14.57
CA MET A 58 -5.62 12.29 -15.34
C MET A 58 -5.88 13.57 -16.14
N THR A 59 -5.54 14.73 -15.58
CA THR A 59 -5.63 16.01 -16.31
C THR A 59 -4.65 16.03 -17.48
N SER A 60 -3.41 15.59 -17.28
CA SER A 60 -2.40 15.48 -18.35
C SER A 60 -2.83 14.53 -19.46
N ALA A 61 -3.38 13.36 -19.13
CA ALA A 61 -3.89 12.41 -20.13
C ALA A 61 -4.99 13.02 -21.01
N ARG A 62 -5.93 13.76 -20.39
CA ARG A 62 -7.00 14.47 -21.12
C ARG A 62 -6.45 15.55 -22.05
N LEU A 63 -5.48 16.34 -21.58
CA LEU A 63 -4.85 17.38 -22.40
C LEU A 63 -4.08 16.79 -23.58
N LEU A 64 -3.34 15.69 -23.34
CA LEU A 64 -2.64 14.96 -24.40
C LEU A 64 -3.60 14.40 -25.43
N GLY A 65 -4.71 13.76 -25.05
CA GLY A 65 -5.72 13.29 -26.00
C GLY A 65 -6.37 14.41 -26.84
N SER A 66 -6.19 15.67 -26.46
CA SER A 66 -6.68 16.84 -27.21
C SER A 66 -5.61 17.56 -28.04
N THR A 67 -4.34 17.13 -27.98
CA THR A 67 -3.24 17.74 -28.72
C THR A 67 -2.90 16.99 -30.00
N THR A 68 -2.41 17.73 -31.00
CA THR A 68 -1.92 17.16 -32.28
C THR A 68 -0.42 17.39 -32.49
N ASP A 69 0.23 18.17 -31.61
CA ASP A 69 1.64 18.58 -31.74
C ASP A 69 2.64 17.62 -31.08
N VAL A 70 2.15 16.51 -30.50
CA VAL A 70 2.95 15.49 -29.83
C VAL A 70 2.91 14.20 -30.66
N GLY A 71 4.02 13.46 -30.71
CA GLY A 71 4.03 12.12 -31.31
C GLY A 71 3.23 11.14 -30.45
N GLU A 72 2.27 10.44 -31.07
CA GLU A 72 1.44 9.40 -30.44
C GLU A 72 0.73 9.84 -29.13
N PRO A 73 -0.01 10.96 -29.14
CA PRO A 73 -0.63 11.52 -27.93
C PRO A 73 -1.60 10.55 -27.26
N ASP A 74 -2.32 9.76 -28.07
CA ASP A 74 -3.26 8.73 -27.60
C ASP A 74 -2.56 7.59 -26.86
N ALA A 75 -1.38 7.17 -27.33
CA ALA A 75 -0.61 6.10 -26.70
C ALA A 75 -0.12 6.55 -25.31
N ILE A 76 0.45 7.75 -25.23
CA ILE A 76 0.92 8.34 -23.97
C ILE A 76 -0.25 8.54 -23.00
N ALA A 77 -1.38 9.06 -23.47
CA ALA A 77 -2.58 9.20 -22.64
C ALA A 77 -3.05 7.86 -22.07
N SER A 78 -3.06 6.80 -22.88
CA SER A 78 -3.43 5.44 -22.46
C SER A 78 -2.48 4.85 -21.41
N GLU A 79 -1.17 5.11 -21.52
CA GLU A 79 -0.19 4.71 -20.51
C GLU A 79 -0.42 5.42 -19.18
N ILE A 80 -0.70 6.74 -19.21
CA ILE A 80 -1.00 7.51 -18.00
C ILE A 80 -2.27 6.98 -17.33
N GLU A 81 -3.33 6.71 -18.09
CA GLU A 81 -4.56 6.12 -17.55
C GLU A 81 -4.32 4.75 -16.92
N SER A 82 -3.47 3.93 -17.53
CA SER A 82 -3.07 2.62 -16.98
C SER A 82 -2.31 2.76 -15.67
N ALA A 83 -1.41 3.75 -15.56
CA ALA A 83 -0.71 4.05 -14.32
C ALA A 83 -1.66 4.57 -13.24
N CYS A 84 -2.64 5.41 -13.60
CA CYS A 84 -3.68 5.92 -12.70
C CYS A 84 -4.55 4.81 -12.12
N ARG A 85 -4.94 3.81 -12.93
CA ARG A 85 -5.68 2.62 -12.43
C ARG A 85 -4.89 1.86 -11.36
N ARG A 86 -3.61 1.60 -11.61
CA ARG A 86 -2.72 0.93 -10.63
C ARG A 86 -2.54 1.76 -9.36
N LEU A 87 -2.47 3.08 -9.49
CA LEU A 87 -2.38 4.00 -8.35
C LEU A 87 -3.64 3.95 -7.48
N GLU A 88 -4.82 3.91 -8.09
CA GLU A 88 -6.09 3.78 -7.37
C GLU A 88 -6.19 2.45 -6.62
N GLU A 89 -5.81 1.33 -7.26
CA GLU A 89 -5.72 0.02 -6.60
C GLU A 89 -4.77 0.05 -5.39
N LEU A 90 -3.61 0.68 -5.53
CA LEU A 90 -2.64 0.82 -4.44
C LEU A 90 -3.21 1.62 -3.27
N ARG A 91 -3.91 2.73 -3.54
CA ARG A 91 -4.55 3.56 -2.51
C ARG A 91 -5.63 2.81 -1.74
N LEU A 92 -6.46 2.03 -2.45
CA LEU A 92 -7.47 1.18 -1.83
C LEU A 92 -6.84 0.10 -0.94
N ARG A 93 -5.79 -0.58 -1.43
CA ARG A 93 -5.05 -1.58 -0.64
C ARG A 93 -4.45 -0.96 0.62
N LEU A 94 -3.84 0.22 0.50
CA LEU A 94 -3.24 0.93 1.62
C LEU A 94 -4.29 1.30 2.69
N SER A 95 -5.45 1.80 2.23
CA SER A 95 -6.57 2.14 3.11
C SER A 95 -7.10 0.92 3.87
N ASN A 96 -7.23 -0.23 3.18
CA ASN A 96 -7.69 -1.47 3.79
C ASN A 96 -6.69 -2.02 4.83
N LEU A 97 -5.39 -1.90 4.57
CA LEU A 97 -4.34 -2.36 5.50
C LEU A 97 -4.35 -1.59 6.81
N VAL A 98 -4.61 -0.29 6.78
CA VAL A 98 -4.46 0.62 7.93
C VAL A 98 -5.78 0.86 8.64
N GLY A 99 -6.92 0.80 7.93
CA GLY A 99 -8.26 1.00 8.48
C GLY A 99 -8.77 -0.13 9.38
N ARG A 100 -10.08 -0.38 9.33
CA ARG A 100 -10.69 -1.51 10.06
C ARG A 100 -10.26 -2.80 9.37
N GLY A 101 -9.29 -3.51 9.96
CA GLY A 101 -8.72 -4.72 9.39
C GLY A 101 -9.80 -5.73 8.95
N ASN A 102 -9.43 -6.60 8.00
CA ASN A 102 -10.27 -7.71 7.56
C ASN A 102 -9.97 -8.95 8.42
N ASP A 103 -10.99 -9.56 9.01
CA ASP A 103 -10.84 -10.78 9.83
C ASP A 103 -10.35 -12.00 9.02
N GLU A 104 -10.44 -11.94 7.70
CA GLU A 104 -9.89 -12.96 6.79
C GLU A 104 -8.39 -12.74 6.46
N GLN A 105 -7.74 -11.75 7.09
CA GLN A 105 -6.36 -11.39 6.80
C GLN A 105 -5.52 -11.28 8.07
N ILE A 106 -4.30 -11.81 8.00
CA ILE A 106 -3.26 -11.58 9.00
C ILE A 106 -2.44 -10.38 8.55
N VAL A 107 -2.38 -9.34 9.37
CA VAL A 107 -1.56 -8.15 9.13
C VAL A 107 -0.44 -8.10 10.16
N TRP A 108 0.79 -7.85 9.71
CA TRP A 108 1.94 -7.69 10.59
C TRP A 108 2.89 -6.58 10.12
N ILE A 109 3.55 -5.98 11.09
CA ILE A 109 4.65 -5.04 10.86
C ILE A 109 5.93 -5.86 10.82
N GLY A 110 6.81 -5.57 9.87
CA GLY A 110 8.13 -6.18 9.76
C GLY A 110 9.23 -5.13 9.87
N ARG A 111 10.41 -5.56 10.34
CA ARG A 111 11.65 -4.80 10.25
C ARG A 111 12.41 -5.22 9.00
N GLU A 112 12.74 -4.26 8.15
CA GLU A 112 13.55 -4.48 6.96
C GLU A 112 15.05 -4.42 7.28
N ARG A 113 15.87 -4.97 6.37
CA ARG A 113 17.34 -5.02 6.53
C ARG A 113 17.98 -3.64 6.62
N ASP A 114 17.40 -2.65 5.96
CA ASP A 114 17.84 -1.25 6.00
C ASP A 114 17.37 -0.51 7.28
N GLY A 115 16.64 -1.20 8.16
CA GLY A 115 16.11 -0.66 9.41
C GLY A 115 14.75 0.03 9.29
N THR A 116 14.16 0.10 8.10
CA THR A 116 12.81 0.63 7.91
C THR A 116 11.75 -0.38 8.37
N ALA A 117 10.53 0.10 8.55
CA ALA A 117 9.38 -0.75 8.84
C ALA A 117 8.58 -1.04 7.57
N SER A 118 8.06 -2.26 7.47
CA SER A 118 7.09 -2.67 6.46
C SER A 118 5.76 -3.05 7.09
N LEU A 119 4.68 -2.90 6.34
CA LEU A 119 3.36 -3.40 6.68
C LEU A 119 2.99 -4.50 5.69
N ASN A 120 2.73 -5.70 6.19
CA ASN A 120 2.55 -6.90 5.41
C ASN A 120 1.19 -7.51 5.67
N VAL A 121 0.66 -8.23 4.69
CA VAL A 121 -0.63 -8.91 4.78
C VAL A 121 -0.57 -10.28 4.11
N ALA A 122 -1.27 -11.24 4.70
CA ALA A 122 -1.54 -12.55 4.11
C ALA A 122 -2.99 -12.97 4.39
N PRO A 123 -3.61 -13.81 3.55
CA PRO A 123 -4.87 -14.46 3.88
C PRO A 123 -4.74 -15.30 5.16
N LEU A 124 -5.79 -15.34 5.97
CA LEU A 124 -5.87 -16.18 7.18
C LEU A 124 -6.01 -17.66 6.80
N ASP A 125 -6.86 -17.97 5.83
CA ASP A 125 -7.00 -19.32 5.28
C ASP A 125 -6.20 -19.45 3.98
N VAL A 126 -5.05 -20.13 4.10
CA VAL A 126 -4.19 -20.47 2.95
C VAL A 126 -4.37 -21.92 2.51
N GLY A 127 -5.17 -22.73 3.23
CA GLY A 127 -5.29 -24.17 3.01
C GLY A 127 -5.76 -24.54 1.59
N PRO A 128 -6.90 -23.99 1.13
CA PRO A 128 -7.38 -24.21 -0.24
C PRO A 128 -6.39 -23.73 -1.31
N MET A 129 -5.78 -22.57 -1.10
CA MET A 129 -4.81 -21.98 -2.05
C MET A 129 -3.53 -22.82 -2.15
N LEU A 130 -2.98 -23.25 -1.02
CA LEU A 130 -1.83 -24.15 -0.98
C LEU A 130 -2.17 -25.51 -1.57
N ALA A 131 -3.36 -26.04 -1.31
CA ALA A 131 -3.78 -27.32 -1.87
C ALA A 131 -3.86 -27.27 -3.40
N GLU A 132 -4.41 -26.19 -3.96
CA GLU A 132 -4.45 -25.94 -5.40
C GLU A 132 -3.04 -25.80 -6.00
N HIS A 133 -2.14 -25.06 -5.36
CA HIS A 133 -0.78 -24.84 -5.90
C HIS A 133 0.18 -26.03 -5.70
N LEU A 134 -0.04 -26.86 -4.69
CA LEU A 134 0.84 -27.99 -4.35
C LEU A 134 0.32 -29.33 -4.88
N PHE A 135 -1.01 -29.48 -4.99
CA PHE A 135 -1.68 -30.73 -5.36
C PHE A 135 -2.71 -30.57 -6.49
N GLY A 136 -3.06 -29.35 -6.89
CA GLY A 136 -3.77 -29.10 -8.13
C GLY A 136 -2.86 -29.46 -9.30
N GLU A 137 -3.32 -30.40 -10.11
CA GLU A 137 -2.54 -31.11 -11.12
C GLU A 137 -1.77 -30.20 -12.10
N ARG A 138 -0.66 -30.73 -12.62
CA ARG A 138 0.04 -30.21 -13.80
C ARG A 138 -0.78 -30.42 -15.08
#